data_AF-A0A9E2Y456-F1
#
_entry.id   AF-A0A9E2Y456-F1
#
_cell.length_a   1.000
_cell.length_b   1.000
_cell.length_c   1.000
_cell.angle_alpha   90.00
_cell.angle_beta   90.00
_cell.angle_gamma   90.00
#
_symmetry.space_group_name_H-M   'P 1'
#
loop_
_entity.id
_entity.type
_entity.pdbx_description
1 polymer ?
#
loop_
_entity_poly.entity_id
_entity_poly.type
_entity_poly.pdbx_seq_one_letter_code
_entity_poly.pdbx_strand_id
1 'polypeptide(L)'
;MKLNESGALNGHVPITGILSAIALASAVMSGCNAVAMSNEHSASAPNLSIDGVEINHQYSKSLEFERDFAEYVERFISPSISYFSLLRPLSEIEIARRFSKYPAYFGVFRSCNTAFRQARAARGCHWCCNCPKCRFVFLALSPFVAKPDLTEIFGRNLLDDETQRDGFAELCGLQANKPFECVGETCESAGVMSHLAGHPEWRDDSVVRRLREEFPSLRHKGPAELRALFEVRHPHRVPAPYLAMLDACG
;
A
#
# COMPACT_ATOMS: atom_id res chain seq x y z
N MET A 1 4.81 1.45 29.07
CA MET A 1 5.90 2.44 28.82
C MET A 1 5.71 3.52 29.87
N LYS A 2 6.75 3.83 30.66
CA LYS A 2 6.65 4.62 31.90
C LYS A 2 5.86 5.94 31.77
N LEU A 3 5.88 6.58 30.61
CA LEU A 3 5.16 7.83 30.35
C LEU A 3 3.65 7.65 30.18
N ASN A 4 3.19 6.53 29.61
CA ASN A 4 1.75 6.23 29.53
C ASN A 4 1.19 5.81 30.88
N GLU A 5 2.01 5.08 31.65
CA GLU A 5 1.72 4.76 33.05
C GLU A 5 1.61 6.03 33.92
N SER A 6 2.25 7.13 33.51
CA SER A 6 2.13 8.45 34.14
C SER A 6 1.09 9.37 33.47
N GLY A 7 0.17 8.83 32.66
CA GLY A 7 -0.96 9.59 32.08
C GLY A 7 -0.69 10.29 30.74
N ALA A 8 0.49 10.14 30.13
CA ALA A 8 0.73 10.68 28.80
C ALA A 8 -0.09 9.92 27.74
N LEU A 9 -0.68 10.68 26.81
CA LEU A 9 -1.42 10.11 25.69
C LEU A 9 -0.49 9.26 24.80
N ASN A 10 -0.92 8.03 24.51
CA ASN A 10 -0.21 7.13 23.59
C ASN A 10 -0.69 7.36 22.15
N GLY A 11 -0.39 8.55 21.63
CA GLY A 11 -0.84 8.96 20.29
C GLY A 11 -0.03 8.38 19.14
N HIS A 12 -0.50 8.62 17.93
CA HIS A 12 0.23 8.30 16.70
C HIS A 12 1.58 9.02 16.65
N VAL A 13 2.65 8.29 16.31
CA VAL A 13 3.97 8.88 16.03
C VAL A 13 4.06 9.11 14.52
N PRO A 14 4.23 10.35 14.02
CA PRO A 14 4.24 10.67 12.59
C PRO A 14 5.57 10.26 11.96
N ILE A 15 5.82 8.95 11.87
CA ILE A 15 7.11 8.40 11.46
C ILE A 15 7.51 8.86 10.05
N THR A 16 6.56 8.97 9.12
CA THR A 16 6.85 9.48 7.78
C THR A 16 7.31 10.93 7.86
N GLY A 17 6.64 11.79 8.66
CA GLY A 17 7.06 13.17 8.84
C GLY A 17 8.46 13.31 9.45
N ILE A 18 8.81 12.45 10.42
CA ILE A 18 10.17 12.38 10.98
C ILE A 18 11.17 11.99 9.89
N LEU A 19 10.86 10.97 9.09
CA LEU A 19 11.70 10.54 7.98
C LEU A 19 11.84 11.62 6.90
N SER A 20 10.78 12.38 6.62
CA SER A 20 10.80 13.52 5.69
C SER A 20 11.78 14.60 6.14
N ALA A 21 11.76 14.96 7.43
CA ALA A 21 12.69 15.93 7.99
C ALA A 21 14.14 15.42 7.96
N ILE A 22 14.38 14.15 8.28
CA ILE A 22 15.71 13.53 8.21
C ILE A 22 16.22 13.48 6.76
N ALA A 23 15.36 13.10 5.81
CA ALA A 23 15.70 13.03 4.39
C ALA A 23 16.02 14.42 3.83
N LEU A 24 15.26 15.44 4.24
CA LEU A 24 15.54 16.84 3.91
C LEU A 24 16.91 17.29 4.44
N ALA A 25 17.19 17.04 5.73
CA ALA A 25 18.49 17.38 6.30
C ALA A 25 19.63 16.69 5.56
N SER A 26 19.45 15.42 5.21
CA SER A 26 20.41 14.64 4.42
C SER A 26 20.62 15.23 3.02
N ALA A 27 19.55 15.68 2.36
CA ALA A 27 19.62 16.32 1.06
C ALA A 27 20.39 17.64 1.11
N VAL A 28 20.12 18.49 2.11
CA VAL A 28 20.86 19.74 2.34
C VAL A 28 22.34 19.47 2.55
N MET A 29 22.68 18.53 3.43
CA MET A 29 24.08 18.19 3.75
C MET A 29 24.83 17.59 2.57
N SER A 30 24.14 16.87 1.69
CA SER A 30 24.73 16.20 0.53
C SER A 30 24.70 17.05 -0.75
N GLY A 31 24.11 18.25 -0.71
CA GLY A 31 23.91 19.08 -1.90
C GLY A 31 22.90 18.51 -2.90
N CYS A 32 22.02 17.59 -2.47
CA CYS A 32 20.96 17.06 -3.30
C CYS A 32 19.80 18.06 -3.41
N ASN A 33 19.19 18.15 -4.58
CA ASN A 33 18.10 19.07 -4.89
C ASN A 33 16.72 18.39 -4.87
N ALA A 34 16.63 17.14 -4.42
CA ALA A 34 15.37 16.41 -4.36
C ALA A 34 15.33 15.41 -3.20
N VAL A 35 14.15 15.32 -2.60
CA VAL A 35 13.75 14.26 -1.67
C VAL A 35 12.54 13.57 -2.28
N ALA A 36 12.75 12.35 -2.77
CA ALA A 36 11.71 11.51 -3.33
C ALA A 36 11.24 10.48 -2.29
N MET A 37 9.99 10.60 -1.85
CA MET A 37 9.30 9.62 -1.02
C MET A 37 8.56 8.60 -1.90
N SER A 38 8.01 7.55 -1.28
CA SER A 38 7.31 6.46 -1.99
C SER A 38 5.85 6.32 -1.57
N ASN A 39 5.19 7.39 -1.12
CA ASN A 39 3.77 7.34 -0.80
C ASN A 39 2.93 7.38 -2.09
N GLU A 40 2.02 6.43 -2.21
CA GLU A 40 1.11 6.24 -3.33
C GLU A 40 -0.23 6.96 -3.14
N HIS A 41 -1.18 6.82 -4.08
CA HIS A 41 -2.46 7.51 -4.00
C HIS A 41 -3.24 7.16 -2.73
N SER A 42 -3.41 5.87 -2.45
CA SER A 42 -4.18 5.35 -1.32
C SER A 42 -3.64 5.77 0.04
N ALA A 43 -2.39 6.23 0.13
CA ALA A 43 -1.82 6.77 1.35
C ALA A 43 -2.54 8.05 1.84
N SER A 44 -3.31 8.71 0.97
CA SER A 44 -4.19 9.83 1.34
C SER A 44 -5.56 9.37 1.83
N ALA A 45 -5.98 8.14 1.54
CA ALA A 45 -7.32 7.66 1.82
C ALA A 45 -7.56 7.50 3.33
N PRO A 46 -8.76 7.85 3.83
CA PRO A 46 -9.11 7.64 5.22
C PRO A 46 -9.28 6.14 5.54
N ASN A 47 -9.09 5.80 6.81
CA ASN A 47 -9.37 4.46 7.34
C ASN A 47 -10.73 4.40 8.05
N LEU A 48 -11.19 5.53 8.58
CA LEU A 48 -12.41 5.64 9.38
C LEU A 48 -13.04 7.02 9.17
N SER A 49 -14.36 7.13 9.35
CA SER A 49 -15.05 8.40 9.53
C SER A 49 -15.80 8.38 10.86
N ILE A 50 -15.53 9.34 11.73
CA ILE A 50 -16.23 9.53 13.01
C ILE A 50 -16.90 10.90 12.97
N ASP A 51 -18.22 10.95 13.15
CA ASP A 51 -18.99 12.19 13.18
C ASP A 51 -18.73 13.12 11.97
N GLY A 52 -18.49 12.52 10.79
CA GLY A 52 -18.19 13.23 9.55
C GLY A 52 -16.73 13.66 9.38
N VAL A 53 -15.86 13.35 10.35
CA VAL A 53 -14.41 13.60 10.29
C VAL A 53 -13.71 12.36 9.77
N GLU A 54 -13.07 12.50 8.62
CA GLU A 54 -12.21 11.48 8.04
C GLU A 54 -10.89 11.35 8.80
N ILE A 55 -10.57 10.15 9.27
CA ILE A 55 -9.36 9.83 10.01
C ILE A 55 -8.46 8.96 9.15
N ASN A 56 -7.29 9.52 8.80
CA ASN A 56 -6.19 8.80 8.19
C ASN A 56 -5.20 8.34 9.29
N HIS A 57 -4.92 7.05 9.35
CA HIS A 57 -4.03 6.48 10.36
C HIS A 57 -2.57 6.97 10.29
N GLN A 58 -2.16 7.58 9.16
CA GLN A 58 -0.83 8.12 8.89
C GLN A 58 -0.91 9.43 8.09
N TYR A 59 -1.45 10.50 8.67
CA TYR A 59 -1.54 11.83 8.05
C TYR A 59 -0.25 12.28 7.33
N SER A 60 0.92 12.00 7.90
CA SER A 60 2.21 12.35 7.30
C SER A 60 2.55 11.63 5.97
N LYS A 61 1.66 10.76 5.46
CA LYS A 61 1.72 10.20 4.10
C LYS A 61 0.71 10.81 3.13
N SER A 62 -0.19 11.68 3.60
CA SER A 62 -1.22 12.29 2.78
C SER A 62 -0.61 13.26 1.77
N LEU A 63 -1.34 13.53 0.69
CA LEU A 63 -0.99 14.58 -0.26
C LEU A 63 -1.03 15.98 0.39
N GLU A 64 -1.89 16.17 1.39
CA GLU A 64 -1.99 17.42 2.15
C GLU A 64 -0.68 17.71 2.91
N PHE A 65 -0.20 16.75 3.71
CA PHE A 65 1.09 16.88 4.38
C PHE A 65 2.24 17.08 3.39
N GLU A 66 2.23 16.36 2.26
CA GLU A 66 3.24 16.51 1.23
C GLU A 66 3.26 17.93 0.64
N ARG A 67 2.09 18.54 0.44
CA ARG A 67 1.96 19.91 -0.06
C ARG A 67 2.51 20.92 0.94
N ASP A 68 2.08 20.82 2.18
CA ASP A 68 2.45 21.75 3.25
C ASP A 68 3.95 21.67 3.55
N PHE A 69 4.50 20.44 3.61
CA PHE A 69 5.92 20.24 3.86
C PHE A 69 6.77 20.73 2.67
N ALA A 70 6.36 20.46 1.44
CA ALA A 70 7.07 20.97 0.26
C ALA A 70 7.03 22.50 0.18
N GLU A 71 5.90 23.14 0.50
CA GLU A 71 5.81 24.61 0.58
C GLU A 71 6.72 25.17 1.68
N TYR A 72 6.76 24.52 2.85
CA TYR A 72 7.67 24.90 3.92
C TYR A 72 9.14 24.82 3.48
N VAL A 73 9.53 23.73 2.81
CA VAL A 73 10.89 23.55 2.27
C VAL A 73 11.23 24.66 1.28
N GLU A 74 10.35 24.90 0.31
CA GLU A 74 10.54 25.90 -0.74
C GLU A 74 10.70 27.31 -0.15
N ARG A 75 9.88 27.66 0.85
CA ARG A 75 9.83 29.01 1.43
C ARG A 75 10.90 29.29 2.47
N PHE A 76 11.23 28.31 3.32
CA PHE A 76 12.04 28.55 4.52
C PHE A 76 13.39 27.82 4.51
N ILE A 77 13.59 26.82 3.65
CA ILE A 77 14.81 26.01 3.61
C ILE A 77 15.59 26.28 2.34
N SER A 78 15.03 25.92 1.19
CA SER A 78 15.61 26.21 -0.12
C SER A 78 14.59 26.01 -1.25
N PRO A 79 14.40 26.98 -2.15
CA PRO A 79 13.55 26.81 -3.34
C PRO A 79 14.16 25.84 -4.36
N SER A 80 15.43 25.46 -4.21
CA SER A 80 16.09 24.49 -5.09
C SER A 80 15.84 23.03 -4.70
N ILE A 81 15.25 22.76 -3.53
CA ILE A 81 15.00 21.39 -3.06
C ILE A 81 13.53 21.03 -3.30
N SER A 82 13.30 20.03 -4.16
CA SER A 82 11.97 19.47 -4.40
C SER A 82 11.67 18.34 -3.41
N TYR A 83 10.55 18.43 -2.69
CA TYR A 83 10.02 17.33 -1.87
C TYR A 83 8.72 16.81 -2.49
N PHE A 84 8.66 15.50 -2.78
CA PHE A 84 7.50 14.87 -3.42
C PHE A 84 7.48 13.36 -3.17
N SER A 85 6.33 12.71 -3.36
CA SER A 85 6.27 11.24 -3.42
C SER A 85 6.21 10.76 -4.88
N LEU A 86 7.21 10.01 -5.33
CA LEU A 86 7.31 9.54 -6.72
C LEU A 86 6.14 8.65 -7.13
N LEU A 87 5.64 7.83 -6.20
CA LEU A 87 4.54 6.88 -6.46
C LEU A 87 3.15 7.51 -6.33
N ARG A 88 3.04 8.79 -5.95
CA ARG A 88 1.75 9.47 -5.73
C ARG A 88 0.76 9.34 -6.88
N PRO A 89 1.18 9.39 -8.16
CA PRO A 89 0.25 9.28 -9.29
C PRO A 89 -0.33 7.87 -9.47
N LEU A 90 0.21 6.86 -8.79
CA LEU A 90 -0.11 5.44 -8.99
C LEU A 90 -1.04 4.92 -7.91
N SER A 91 -1.89 3.98 -8.32
CA SER A 91 -2.62 3.07 -7.44
C SER A 91 -1.67 1.98 -6.92
N GLU A 92 -2.07 1.27 -5.86
CA GLU A 92 -1.28 0.14 -5.35
C GLU A 92 -1.24 -1.00 -6.37
N ILE A 93 -2.33 -1.22 -7.11
CA ILE A 93 -2.38 -2.28 -8.13
C ILE A 93 -1.46 -1.95 -9.32
N GLU A 94 -1.35 -0.69 -9.72
CA GLU A 94 -0.39 -0.27 -10.75
C GLU A 94 1.05 -0.45 -10.27
N ILE A 95 1.34 -0.16 -8.99
CA ILE A 95 2.64 -0.43 -8.38
C ILE A 95 2.93 -1.93 -8.39
N ALA A 96 1.97 -2.77 -8.02
CA ALA A 96 2.11 -4.23 -8.03
C ALA A 96 2.37 -4.76 -9.46
N ARG A 97 1.65 -4.24 -10.47
CA ARG A 97 1.85 -4.57 -11.89
C ARG A 97 3.23 -4.18 -12.40
N ARG A 98 3.76 -3.02 -11.98
CA ARG A 98 5.13 -2.62 -12.34
C ARG A 98 6.16 -3.48 -11.60
N PHE A 99 5.97 -3.72 -10.31
CA PHE A 99 6.87 -4.51 -9.48
C PHE A 99 7.00 -5.96 -9.96
N SER A 100 5.93 -6.56 -10.49
CA SER A 100 5.96 -7.94 -11.00
C SER A 100 6.99 -8.16 -12.13
N LYS A 101 7.42 -7.08 -12.81
CA LYS A 101 8.45 -7.12 -13.85
C LYS A 101 9.88 -7.23 -13.31
N TYR A 102 10.07 -7.19 -11.99
CA TYR A 102 11.38 -7.18 -11.34
C TYR A 102 11.58 -8.40 -10.42
N PRO A 103 11.63 -9.62 -10.97
CA PRO A 103 11.74 -10.86 -10.18
C PRO A 103 13.02 -10.93 -9.33
N ALA A 104 14.06 -10.18 -9.68
CA ALA A 104 15.29 -10.06 -8.89
C ALA A 104 15.05 -9.60 -7.44
N TYR A 105 13.92 -8.94 -7.15
CA TYR A 105 13.59 -8.48 -5.80
C TYR A 105 12.65 -9.42 -5.04
N PHE A 106 12.11 -10.47 -5.66
CA PHE A 106 11.11 -11.35 -5.04
C PHE A 106 11.63 -12.05 -3.78
N GLY A 107 12.93 -12.33 -3.70
CA GLY A 107 13.55 -12.94 -2.51
C GLY A 107 13.85 -12.00 -1.34
N VAL A 108 13.76 -10.67 -1.53
CA VAL A 108 14.22 -9.70 -0.53
C VAL A 108 13.16 -8.69 -0.08
N PHE A 109 12.11 -8.49 -0.86
CA PHE A 109 11.04 -7.55 -0.48
C PHE A 109 10.19 -8.11 0.66
N ARG A 110 9.77 -7.24 1.59
CA ARG A 110 8.91 -7.64 2.70
C ARG A 110 8.15 -6.46 3.30
N SER A 111 6.82 -6.57 3.31
CA SER A 111 5.91 -5.56 3.88
C SER A 111 5.08 -6.11 5.05
N CYS A 112 5.37 -7.33 5.51
CA CYS A 112 4.62 -8.00 6.56
C CYS A 112 4.65 -7.24 7.90
N ASN A 113 3.49 -7.02 8.53
CA ASN A 113 3.38 -6.28 9.80
C ASN A 113 4.22 -6.88 10.93
N THR A 114 4.41 -8.21 10.94
CA THR A 114 5.25 -8.85 11.96
C THR A 114 6.73 -8.57 11.77
N ALA A 115 7.19 -8.24 10.56
CA ALA A 115 8.60 -7.92 10.30
C ALA A 115 9.04 -6.60 10.94
N PHE A 116 8.09 -5.70 11.21
CA PHE A 116 8.35 -4.34 11.70
C PHE A 116 7.90 -4.11 13.14
N ARG A 117 7.64 -5.17 13.91
CA ARG A 117 7.36 -5.06 15.35
C ARG A 117 8.51 -4.37 16.08
N GLN A 118 8.20 -3.48 17.03
CA GLN A 118 9.22 -2.68 17.73
C GLN A 118 10.22 -3.58 18.49
N ALA A 119 9.71 -4.53 19.27
CA ALA A 119 10.55 -5.52 19.96
C ALA A 119 11.23 -6.44 18.95
N ARG A 120 12.55 -6.37 18.88
CA ARG A 120 13.36 -7.15 17.92
C ARG A 120 13.09 -8.66 18.02
N ALA A 121 12.97 -9.19 19.24
CA ALA A 121 12.69 -10.60 19.49
C ALA A 121 11.31 -11.06 18.96
N ALA A 122 10.38 -10.13 18.75
CA ALA A 122 9.05 -10.42 18.24
C ALA A 122 8.94 -10.22 16.71
N ARG A 123 10.01 -9.80 16.03
CA ARG A 123 9.99 -9.58 14.57
C ARG A 123 9.98 -10.90 13.82
N GLY A 124 9.03 -11.06 12.90
CA GLY A 124 9.00 -12.21 11.99
C GLY A 124 10.13 -12.13 10.95
N CYS A 125 10.79 -13.27 10.70
CA CYS A 125 11.80 -13.40 9.64
C CYS A 125 11.19 -13.75 8.27
N HIS A 126 9.93 -14.15 8.22
CA HIS A 126 9.20 -14.51 7.00
C HIS A 126 7.85 -13.77 6.93
N TRP A 127 7.16 -13.93 5.80
CA TRP A 127 5.75 -13.55 5.68
C TRP A 127 4.93 -14.35 6.70
N CYS A 128 4.25 -13.67 7.62
CA CYS A 128 3.42 -14.36 8.62
C CYS A 128 2.15 -14.96 8.01
N CYS A 129 1.81 -14.57 6.78
CA CYS A 129 0.69 -15.12 6.02
C CYS A 129 -0.69 -14.98 6.68
N ASN A 130 -0.81 -14.08 7.66
CA ASN A 130 -2.04 -13.88 8.45
C ASN A 130 -2.36 -12.41 8.77
N CYS A 131 -1.47 -11.46 8.49
CA CYS A 131 -1.74 -10.03 8.70
C CYS A 131 -2.38 -9.39 7.45
N PRO A 132 -3.09 -8.25 7.59
CA PRO A 132 -3.69 -7.53 6.46
C PRO A 132 -2.69 -7.22 5.34
N LYS A 133 -1.44 -6.84 5.67
CA LYS A 133 -0.39 -6.61 4.66
C LYS A 133 0.01 -7.86 3.87
N CYS A 134 0.03 -9.04 4.49
CA CYS A 134 0.32 -10.28 3.74
C CYS A 134 -0.78 -10.57 2.72
N ARG A 135 -2.05 -10.50 3.16
CA ARG A 135 -3.21 -10.72 2.29
C ARG A 135 -3.26 -9.70 1.16
N PHE A 136 -3.06 -8.43 1.48
CA PHE A 136 -3.09 -7.36 0.49
C PHE A 136 -2.00 -7.51 -0.57
N VAL A 137 -0.74 -7.74 -0.17
CA VAL A 137 0.36 -7.90 -1.13
C VAL A 137 0.18 -9.16 -1.98
N PHE A 138 -0.27 -10.27 -1.39
CA PHE A 138 -0.59 -11.48 -2.15
C PHE A 138 -1.70 -11.21 -3.18
N LEU A 139 -2.79 -10.55 -2.76
CA LEU A 139 -3.89 -10.19 -3.65
C LEU A 139 -3.41 -9.28 -4.79
N ALA A 140 -2.71 -8.20 -4.48
CA ALA A 140 -2.28 -7.21 -5.45
C ALA A 140 -1.32 -7.78 -6.51
N LEU A 141 -0.48 -8.76 -6.15
CA LEU A 141 0.45 -9.41 -7.07
C LEU A 141 -0.17 -10.56 -7.89
N SER A 142 -1.24 -11.19 -7.39
CA SER A 142 -1.85 -12.37 -8.00
C SER A 142 -2.29 -12.24 -9.48
N PRO A 143 -2.67 -11.07 -10.02
CA PRO A 143 -2.96 -10.95 -11.45
C PRO A 143 -1.72 -10.88 -12.33
N PHE A 144 -0.53 -10.65 -11.76
CA PHE A 144 0.68 -10.28 -12.51
C PHE A 144 1.87 -11.20 -12.26
N VAL A 145 1.83 -11.99 -11.19
CA VAL A 145 2.84 -12.99 -10.84
C VAL A 145 2.20 -14.36 -10.94
N ALA A 146 2.89 -15.29 -11.61
CA ALA A 146 2.40 -16.66 -11.77
C ALA A 146 2.14 -17.30 -10.40
N LYS A 147 1.09 -18.12 -10.31
CA LYS A 147 0.68 -18.74 -9.04
C LYS A 147 1.80 -19.53 -8.35
N PRO A 148 2.65 -20.32 -9.05
CA PRO A 148 3.77 -21.02 -8.41
C PRO A 148 4.77 -20.05 -7.76
N ASP A 149 5.20 -19.01 -8.48
CA ASP A 149 6.17 -18.02 -8.00
C ASP A 149 5.61 -17.25 -6.79
N LEU A 150 4.34 -16.83 -6.86
CA LEU A 150 3.70 -16.12 -5.76
C LEU A 150 3.56 -17.01 -4.52
N THR A 151 3.24 -18.29 -4.72
CA THR A 151 3.18 -19.28 -3.63
C THR A 151 4.55 -19.51 -3.01
N GLU A 152 5.62 -19.53 -3.81
CA GLU A 152 7.00 -19.65 -3.33
C GLU A 152 7.41 -18.44 -2.47
N ILE A 153 7.13 -17.22 -2.91
CA ILE A 153 7.44 -15.98 -2.17
C ILE A 153 6.85 -16.01 -0.75
N PHE A 154 5.60 -16.44 -0.62
CA PHE A 154 4.87 -16.47 0.64
C PHE A 154 5.01 -17.80 1.41
N GLY A 155 5.52 -18.85 0.76
CA GLY A 155 5.59 -20.22 1.27
C GLY A 155 4.25 -20.97 1.30
N ARG A 156 3.14 -20.36 0.84
CA ARG A 156 1.81 -20.97 0.73
C ARG A 156 0.85 -20.13 -0.11
N ASN A 157 -0.19 -20.77 -0.64
CA ASN A 157 -1.28 -20.09 -1.33
C ASN A 157 -2.29 -19.54 -0.32
N LEU A 158 -2.37 -18.22 -0.17
CA LEU A 158 -3.32 -17.58 0.75
C LEU A 158 -4.76 -17.62 0.24
N LEU A 159 -4.97 -17.66 -1.08
CA LEU A 159 -6.30 -17.68 -1.67
C LEU A 159 -6.96 -19.06 -1.59
N ASP A 160 -6.19 -20.11 -1.31
CA ASP A 160 -6.70 -21.47 -1.12
C ASP A 160 -6.78 -21.91 0.36
N ASP A 161 -6.47 -21.00 1.30
CA ASP A 161 -6.66 -21.22 2.74
C ASP A 161 -7.99 -20.62 3.21
N GLU A 162 -8.99 -21.46 3.50
CA GLU A 162 -10.32 -21.04 3.93
C GLU A 162 -10.31 -20.16 5.17
N THR A 163 -9.32 -20.29 6.07
CA THR A 163 -9.23 -19.45 7.26
C THR A 163 -8.90 -18.00 6.92
N GLN A 164 -8.49 -17.70 5.69
CA GLN A 164 -8.18 -16.34 5.22
C GLN A 164 -9.41 -15.60 4.68
N ARG A 165 -10.55 -16.29 4.50
CA ARG A 165 -11.76 -15.72 3.87
C ARG A 165 -12.15 -14.38 4.46
N ASP A 166 -12.28 -14.29 5.79
CA ASP A 166 -12.76 -13.07 6.44
C ASP A 166 -11.79 -11.91 6.25
N GLY A 167 -10.48 -12.18 6.30
CA GLY A 167 -9.46 -11.16 6.08
C GLY A 167 -9.44 -10.63 4.64
N PHE A 168 -9.72 -11.48 3.64
CA PHE A 168 -9.88 -11.01 2.26
C PHE A 168 -11.21 -10.27 2.03
N ALA A 169 -12.30 -10.69 2.70
CA ALA A 169 -13.57 -9.98 2.66
C ALA A 169 -13.43 -8.55 3.25
N GLU A 170 -12.69 -8.41 4.35
CA GLU A 170 -12.38 -7.10 4.96
C GLU A 170 -11.60 -6.20 4.00
N LEU A 171 -10.57 -6.73 3.33
CA LEU A 171 -9.81 -5.98 2.30
C LEU A 171 -10.71 -5.51 1.15
N CYS A 172 -11.70 -6.31 0.75
CA CYS A 172 -12.63 -5.97 -0.33
C CYS A 172 -13.76 -5.02 0.12
N GLY A 173 -13.76 -4.55 1.38
CA GLY A 173 -14.83 -3.70 1.91
C GLY A 173 -16.18 -4.40 2.02
N LEU A 174 -16.19 -5.73 2.15
CA LEU A 174 -17.39 -6.56 2.29
C LEU A 174 -17.78 -6.79 3.75
N GLN A 175 -17.06 -6.14 4.67
CA GLN A 175 -17.27 -6.11 6.11
C GLN A 175 -17.27 -4.64 6.58
N ALA A 176 -17.73 -4.39 7.79
CA ALA A 176 -18.02 -3.03 8.27
C ALA A 176 -16.82 -2.08 8.27
N ASN A 177 -15.60 -2.57 8.52
CA ASN A 177 -14.42 -1.73 8.68
C ASN A 177 -13.29 -2.20 7.78
N LYS A 178 -12.58 -1.24 7.17
CA LYS A 178 -11.28 -1.47 6.51
C LYS A 178 -10.23 -1.73 7.60
N PRO A 179 -9.21 -2.59 7.38
CA PRO A 179 -8.12 -2.74 8.33
C PRO A 179 -7.44 -1.39 8.60
N PHE A 180 -7.11 -1.11 9.87
CA PHE A 180 -6.39 0.10 10.27
C PHE A 180 -4.88 -0.03 9.97
N GLU A 181 -4.57 -0.30 8.72
CA GLU A 181 -3.24 -0.60 8.19
C GLU A 181 -3.04 0.12 6.85
N CYS A 182 -1.78 0.26 6.42
CA CYS A 182 -1.43 0.83 5.10
C CYS A 182 -1.77 -0.16 3.96
N VAL A 183 -3.01 -0.59 3.81
CA VAL A 183 -3.42 -1.39 2.64
C VAL A 183 -4.13 -0.47 1.64
N GLY A 184 -4.09 -0.83 0.36
CA GLY A 184 -4.75 -0.08 -0.72
C GLY A 184 -6.25 0.08 -0.50
N GLU A 185 -6.93 0.73 -1.45
CA GLU A 185 -8.36 0.97 -1.31
C GLU A 185 -9.17 -0.34 -1.39
N THR A 186 -10.34 -0.33 -0.75
CA THR A 186 -11.22 -1.51 -0.76
C THR A 186 -11.74 -1.79 -2.18
N CYS A 187 -11.94 -0.75 -2.99
CA CYS A 187 -12.33 -0.86 -4.39
C CYS A 187 -11.24 -1.55 -5.24
N GLU A 188 -9.95 -1.26 -4.98
CA GLU A 188 -8.83 -1.92 -5.65
C GLU A 188 -8.81 -3.42 -5.32
N SER A 189 -8.89 -3.76 -4.04
CA SER A 189 -8.91 -5.15 -3.58
C SER A 189 -10.12 -5.91 -4.14
N ALA A 190 -11.31 -5.30 -4.12
CA ALA A 190 -12.53 -5.88 -4.68
C ALA A 190 -12.44 -6.06 -6.20
N GLY A 191 -11.86 -5.08 -6.92
CA GLY A 191 -11.64 -5.16 -8.37
C GLY A 191 -10.68 -6.28 -8.74
N VAL A 192 -9.59 -6.46 -7.98
CA VAL A 192 -8.69 -7.60 -8.16
C VAL A 192 -9.40 -8.92 -7.85
N MET A 193 -10.12 -9.03 -6.73
CA MET A 193 -10.87 -10.25 -6.39
C MET A 193 -11.92 -10.61 -7.46
N SER A 194 -12.63 -9.62 -8.01
CA SER A 194 -13.54 -9.77 -9.16
C SER A 194 -12.82 -10.29 -10.41
N HIS A 195 -11.61 -9.80 -10.67
CA HIS A 195 -10.79 -10.32 -11.76
C HIS A 195 -10.42 -11.80 -11.55
N LEU A 196 -9.93 -12.16 -10.36
CA LEU A 196 -9.54 -13.54 -10.01
C LEU A 196 -10.72 -14.52 -10.07
N ALA A 197 -11.93 -14.05 -9.76
CA ALA A 197 -13.16 -14.84 -9.83
C ALA A 197 -13.44 -15.45 -11.22
N GLY A 198 -12.88 -14.88 -12.28
CA GLY A 198 -12.91 -15.41 -13.66
C GLY A 198 -11.57 -15.95 -14.17
N HIS A 199 -10.47 -15.80 -13.41
CA HIS A 199 -9.13 -16.17 -13.85
C HIS A 199 -8.89 -17.69 -13.73
N PRO A 200 -8.45 -18.40 -14.80
CA PRO A 200 -8.34 -19.86 -14.78
C PRO A 200 -7.47 -20.44 -13.65
N GLU A 201 -6.39 -19.76 -13.28
CA GLU A 201 -5.49 -20.23 -12.20
C GLU A 201 -6.03 -20.03 -10.77
N TRP A 202 -6.98 -19.11 -10.58
CA TRP A 202 -7.38 -18.60 -9.26
C TRP A 202 -8.85 -18.83 -8.93
N ARG A 203 -9.74 -18.94 -9.93
CA ARG A 203 -11.20 -18.97 -9.76
C ARG A 203 -11.74 -20.14 -8.92
N ASP A 204 -10.93 -21.19 -8.78
CA ASP A 204 -11.27 -22.43 -8.08
C ASP A 204 -10.62 -22.51 -6.69
N ASP A 205 -9.74 -21.57 -6.34
CA ASP A 205 -9.16 -21.48 -4.99
C ASP A 205 -10.26 -21.16 -3.97
N SER A 206 -10.17 -21.77 -2.80
CA SER A 206 -11.25 -21.82 -1.81
C SER A 206 -11.83 -20.44 -1.44
N VAL A 207 -10.98 -19.43 -1.22
CA VAL A 207 -11.40 -18.06 -0.86
C VAL A 207 -12.06 -17.36 -2.05
N VAL A 208 -11.47 -17.46 -3.25
CA VAL A 208 -11.97 -16.78 -4.46
C VAL A 208 -13.35 -17.31 -4.81
N ARG A 209 -13.50 -18.64 -4.85
CA ARG A 209 -14.76 -19.32 -5.13
C ARG A 209 -15.84 -18.90 -4.12
N ARG A 210 -15.51 -18.95 -2.82
CA ARG A 210 -16.45 -18.65 -1.73
C ARG A 210 -16.90 -17.18 -1.74
N LEU A 211 -15.97 -16.23 -1.89
CA LEU A 211 -16.32 -14.82 -1.95
C LEU A 211 -17.15 -14.48 -3.20
N ARG A 212 -16.87 -15.11 -4.36
CA ARG A 212 -17.69 -14.97 -5.57
C ARG A 212 -19.12 -15.49 -5.40
N GLU A 213 -19.28 -16.60 -4.67
CA GLU A 213 -20.59 -17.21 -4.37
C GLU A 213 -21.40 -16.37 -3.38
N GLU A 214 -20.76 -15.90 -2.31
CA GLU A 214 -21.37 -15.11 -1.24
C GLU A 214 -21.71 -13.67 -1.67
N PHE A 215 -20.87 -13.04 -2.52
CA PHE A 215 -21.01 -11.64 -2.89
C PHE A 215 -21.13 -11.45 -4.42
N PRO A 216 -22.34 -11.21 -4.94
CA PRO A 216 -22.55 -10.96 -6.37
C PRO A 216 -21.73 -9.81 -6.95
N SER A 217 -21.35 -8.82 -6.12
CA SER A 217 -20.52 -7.68 -6.51
C SER A 217 -19.09 -8.07 -6.93
N LEU A 218 -18.61 -9.25 -6.50
CA LEU A 218 -17.31 -9.82 -6.86
C LEU A 218 -17.37 -10.81 -8.03
N ARG A 219 -18.51 -10.96 -8.70
CA ARG A 219 -18.56 -11.76 -9.93
C ARG A 219 -17.78 -11.07 -11.03
N HIS A 220 -17.05 -11.85 -11.82
CA HIS A 220 -16.19 -11.36 -12.89
C HIS A 220 -16.93 -10.40 -13.85
N LYS A 221 -16.44 -9.17 -13.96
CA LYS A 221 -17.01 -8.13 -14.83
C LYS A 221 -16.21 -7.86 -16.11
N GLY A 222 -15.27 -8.76 -16.44
CA GLY A 222 -14.41 -8.61 -17.62
C GLY A 222 -13.08 -7.91 -17.34
N PRO A 223 -12.17 -7.87 -18.33
CA PRO A 223 -10.82 -7.34 -18.16
C PRO A 223 -10.75 -5.80 -18.08
N ALA A 224 -11.83 -5.08 -18.42
CA ALA A 224 -11.86 -3.63 -18.36
C ALA A 224 -11.81 -3.09 -16.92
N GLU A 225 -12.43 -3.79 -15.96
CA GLU A 225 -12.44 -3.39 -14.55
C GLU A 225 -11.02 -3.42 -13.95
N LEU A 226 -10.25 -4.48 -14.22
CA LEU A 226 -8.85 -4.55 -13.79
C LEU A 226 -8.00 -3.44 -14.44
N ARG A 227 -8.20 -3.17 -15.74
CA ARG A 227 -7.45 -2.11 -16.44
C ARG A 227 -7.72 -0.71 -15.88
N ALA A 228 -8.94 -0.44 -15.41
CA ALA A 228 -9.28 0.84 -14.80
C ALA A 228 -8.49 1.09 -13.51
N LEU A 229 -8.02 0.04 -12.82
CA LEU A 229 -7.17 0.16 -11.63
C LEU A 229 -5.74 0.65 -11.97
N PHE A 230 -5.35 0.67 -13.25
CA PHE A 230 -4.02 1.11 -13.68
C PHE A 230 -3.94 2.59 -14.03
N GLU A 231 -5.07 3.32 -13.96
CA GLU A 231 -5.10 4.70 -14.42
C GLU A 231 -4.25 5.61 -13.53
N VAL A 232 -3.24 6.24 -14.14
CA VAL A 232 -2.32 7.20 -13.51
C VAL A 232 -2.95 8.60 -13.59
N ARG A 233 -3.91 8.91 -12.71
CA ARG A 233 -4.63 10.19 -12.74
C ARG A 233 -4.78 10.87 -11.38
N HIS A 234 -3.98 10.47 -10.41
CA HIS A 234 -4.12 10.99 -9.06
C HIS A 234 -3.36 12.32 -8.88
N PRO A 235 -3.93 13.30 -8.16
CA PRO A 235 -3.24 14.58 -7.91
C PRO A 235 -1.86 14.38 -7.26
N HIS A 236 -0.83 15.06 -7.78
CA HIS A 236 0.55 14.91 -7.31
C HIS A 236 1.36 16.20 -7.47
N ARG A 237 2.56 16.22 -6.85
CA ARG A 237 3.58 17.27 -7.02
C ARG A 237 4.89 16.78 -7.63
N VAL A 238 4.90 15.56 -8.19
CA VAL A 238 6.09 14.99 -8.86
C VAL A 238 6.60 15.95 -9.95
N PRO A 239 7.87 16.43 -9.87
CA PRO A 239 8.43 17.30 -10.90
C PRO A 239 8.58 16.54 -12.24
N ALA A 240 8.44 17.25 -13.36
CA ALA A 240 8.40 16.67 -14.70
C ALA A 240 9.56 15.69 -15.04
N PRO A 241 10.83 15.97 -14.67
CA PRO A 241 11.92 15.03 -14.93
C PRO A 241 11.72 13.66 -14.24
N TYR A 242 11.17 13.66 -13.03
CA TYR A 242 10.92 12.43 -12.27
C TYR A 242 9.67 11.71 -12.74
N LEU A 243 8.67 12.43 -13.24
CA LEU A 243 7.48 11.83 -13.84
C LEU A 243 7.86 11.04 -15.10
N ALA A 244 8.73 11.59 -15.95
CA ALA A 244 9.24 10.89 -17.12
C ALA A 244 10.02 9.61 -16.74
N MET A 245 10.78 9.64 -15.63
CA MET A 245 11.44 8.43 -15.11
C MET A 245 10.44 7.38 -14.62
N LEU A 246 9.34 7.82 -13.99
CA LEU A 246 8.28 6.92 -13.55
C LEU A 246 7.68 6.18 -14.75
N ASP A 247 7.36 6.89 -15.82
CA ASP A 247 6.79 6.31 -17.04
C ASP A 247 7.75 5.34 -17.74
N ALA A 248 9.06 5.62 -17.71
CA ALA A 248 10.08 4.74 -18.29
C ALA A 248 10.20 3.38 -17.57
N CYS A 249 9.75 3.28 -16.32
CA CYS A 249 9.76 2.04 -15.53
C CYS A 249 8.50 1.16 -15.76
N GLY A 250 7.56 1.61 -16.60
CA GLY A 250 6.19 1.08 -16.76
C GLY A 250 5.93 0.32 -18.03
#